data_AF-A0A7W2YJH1-F1
#
_entry.id   AF-A0A7W2YJH1-F1
#
_cell.length_a   1.000
_cell.length_b   1.000
_cell.length_c   1.000
_cell.angle_alpha   90.00
_cell.angle_beta   90.00
_cell.angle_gamma   90.00
#
_symmetry.space_group_name_H-M   'P 1'
#
loop_
_entity.id
_entity.type
_entity.pdbx_description
1 polymer ?
#
loop_
_entity_poly.entity_id
_entity_poly.type
_entity_poly.pdbx_seq_one_letter_code
_entity_poly.pdbx_strand_id
1 'polypeptide(L)'
;MKLSYLNKINAKLNDAYQNKIIYPFTKASNSKRFIFIHIPKAAGTSIRYALGEPEAGRKHLPWWVYKTANPNKYNKYYKFSFIRNPVDRLVSGYTYLRNGGNKQADDMLVANYLRKYKNFESFVEQEILSGFMTNHHIFRPQSWYLCDWSGDIKVDFLGSYENIDEDFKFVADKLGIKSVLPHVNKSIAKLESSFSEDTIGIIEKVYYQDYILIDRL
;
A
#
# COMPACT_ATOMS: atom_id res chain seq x y z
N MET A 1 -20.68 43.83 -5.53
CA MET A 1 -21.16 42.45 -5.77
C MET A 1 -20.03 41.42 -5.99
N LYS A 2 -18.98 41.70 -6.78
CA LYS A 2 -17.83 40.77 -6.98
C LYS A 2 -16.93 40.55 -5.75
N LEU A 3 -16.68 41.58 -4.93
CA LEU A 3 -15.80 41.44 -3.73
C LEU A 3 -16.39 40.54 -2.63
N SER A 4 -17.71 40.59 -2.40
CA SER A 4 -18.33 39.75 -1.35
C SER A 4 -18.37 38.27 -1.73
N TYR A 5 -18.42 37.97 -3.03
CA TYR A 5 -18.34 36.61 -3.55
C TYR A 5 -16.91 36.04 -3.41
N LEU A 6 -15.89 36.81 -3.79
CA LEU A 6 -14.49 36.43 -3.61
C LEU A 6 -14.11 36.24 -2.13
N ASN A 7 -14.59 37.12 -1.24
CA ASN A 7 -14.36 36.97 0.20
C ASN A 7 -15.03 35.72 0.79
N LYS A 8 -16.21 35.33 0.29
CA LYS A 8 -16.86 34.07 0.69
C LYS A 8 -16.11 32.83 0.18
N ILE A 9 -15.54 32.89 -1.03
CA ILE A 9 -14.68 31.82 -1.55
C ILE A 9 -13.41 31.72 -0.73
N ASN A 10 -12.74 32.83 -0.43
CA ASN A 10 -11.51 32.85 0.37
C ASN A 10 -11.76 32.39 1.82
N ALA A 11 -12.90 32.72 2.41
CA ALA A 11 -13.27 32.21 3.73
C ALA A 11 -13.54 30.70 3.72
N LYS A 12 -14.21 30.18 2.68
CA LYS A 12 -14.43 28.72 2.51
C LYS A 12 -13.13 27.97 2.20
N LEU A 13 -12.24 28.57 1.40
CA LEU A 13 -10.91 28.02 1.14
C LEU A 13 -10.10 28.03 2.44
N ASN A 14 -10.07 29.14 3.17
CA ASN A 14 -9.38 29.22 4.46
C ASN A 14 -9.96 28.25 5.47
N ASP A 15 -11.28 28.05 5.56
CA ASP A 15 -11.87 27.02 6.42
C ASP A 15 -11.52 25.60 5.94
N ALA A 16 -11.49 25.34 4.62
CA ALA A 16 -10.99 24.08 4.08
C ALA A 16 -9.48 23.86 4.40
N TYR A 17 -8.67 24.91 4.33
CA TYR A 17 -7.23 24.89 4.62
C TYR A 17 -6.94 24.79 6.12
N GLN A 18 -7.69 25.50 6.97
CA GLN A 18 -7.54 25.57 8.42
C GLN A 18 -8.18 24.35 9.10
N ASN A 19 -9.31 23.83 8.57
CA ASN A 19 -10.10 22.81 9.22
C ASN A 19 -10.26 21.48 8.45
N LYS A 20 -9.89 21.31 7.16
CA LYS A 20 -10.34 20.10 6.42
C LYS A 20 -9.60 19.63 5.14
N ILE A 21 -8.34 19.98 4.91
CA ILE A 21 -7.48 19.25 3.95
C ILE A 21 -6.24 18.73 4.66
N ILE A 22 -6.44 17.61 5.37
CA ILE A 22 -5.34 16.89 6.04
C ILE A 22 -4.57 16.05 5.00
N TYR A 23 -5.08 15.90 3.78
CA TYR A 23 -4.55 15.01 2.75
C TYR A 23 -3.05 15.22 2.45
N PRO A 24 -2.24 14.16 2.36
CA PRO A 24 -2.55 12.74 2.58
C PRO A 24 -2.49 12.27 4.05
N PHE A 25 -2.16 13.16 4.97
CA PHE A 25 -2.12 12.87 6.41
C PHE A 25 -3.53 12.70 6.98
N THR A 26 -3.65 11.92 8.04
CA THR A 26 -4.92 11.73 8.76
C THR A 26 -4.83 12.34 10.15
N LYS A 27 -5.93 12.35 10.90
CA LYS A 27 -5.92 12.81 12.30
C LYS A 27 -4.97 11.94 13.15
N ALA A 28 -5.01 10.62 12.97
CA ALA A 28 -4.15 9.68 13.68
C ALA A 28 -2.67 9.85 13.33
N SER A 29 -2.36 9.94 12.03
CA SER A 29 -1.01 10.23 11.53
C SER A 29 -0.46 11.54 12.08
N ASN A 30 -1.28 12.60 12.18
CA ASN A 30 -0.81 13.87 12.76
C ASN A 30 -0.64 13.82 14.27
N SER A 31 -1.60 13.23 15.01
CA SER A 31 -1.52 13.20 16.47
C SER A 31 -0.34 12.37 16.97
N LYS A 32 -0.02 11.28 16.27
CA LYS A 32 1.08 10.37 16.60
C LYS A 32 2.34 10.56 15.73
N ARG A 33 2.32 11.57 14.84
CA ARG A 33 3.45 11.98 13.97
C ARG A 33 4.08 10.83 13.17
N PHE A 34 3.25 10.09 12.43
CA PHE A 34 3.73 9.01 11.55
C PHE A 34 3.25 9.15 10.11
N ILE A 35 3.93 8.46 9.20
CA ILE A 35 3.50 8.23 7.82
C ILE A 35 3.57 6.72 7.56
N PHE A 36 2.40 6.11 7.32
CA PHE A 36 2.32 4.73 6.90
C PHE A 36 2.12 4.66 5.38
N ILE A 37 3.15 4.20 4.66
CA ILE A 37 3.04 3.94 3.23
C ILE A 37 2.34 2.60 3.05
N HIS A 38 1.03 2.65 2.81
CA HIS A 38 0.20 1.45 2.71
C HIS A 38 0.29 0.81 1.32
N ILE A 39 1.06 -0.27 1.23
CA ILE A 39 1.14 -1.13 0.04
C ILE A 39 -0.07 -2.08 0.02
N PRO A 40 -0.79 -2.20 -1.11
CA PRO A 40 -1.88 -3.16 -1.22
C PRO A 40 -1.43 -4.60 -0.94
N LYS A 41 -2.28 -5.34 -0.22
CA LYS A 41 -2.12 -6.79 0.04
C LYS A 41 -0.92 -7.16 0.94
N ALA A 42 -0.35 -6.19 1.66
CA ALA A 42 0.67 -6.36 2.69
C ALA A 42 0.15 -5.93 4.09
N ALA A 43 -0.87 -6.63 4.62
CA ALA A 43 -1.48 -6.42 5.95
C ALA A 43 -2.06 -5.03 6.27
N GLY A 44 -2.08 -4.07 5.34
CA GLY A 44 -2.35 -2.68 5.72
C GLY A 44 -3.77 -2.37 6.20
N THR A 45 -4.77 -3.25 6.03
CA THR A 45 -6.07 -3.13 6.73
C THR A 45 -5.88 -3.21 8.24
N SER A 46 -5.24 -4.29 8.73
CA SER A 46 -5.05 -4.55 10.16
C SER A 46 -4.14 -3.51 10.79
N ILE A 47 -3.06 -3.12 10.11
CA ILE A 47 -2.15 -2.06 10.57
C ILE A 47 -2.90 -0.74 10.70
N ARG A 48 -3.70 -0.33 9.70
CA ARG A 48 -4.48 0.92 9.77
C ARG A 48 -5.43 0.93 10.95
N TYR A 49 -6.14 -0.18 11.17
CA TYR A 49 -7.02 -0.32 12.32
C TYR A 49 -6.27 -0.12 13.64
N ALA A 50 -5.13 -0.79 13.80
CA ALA A 50 -4.28 -0.68 14.99
C ALA A 50 -3.68 0.73 15.21
N LEU A 51 -3.44 1.47 14.12
CA LEU A 51 -2.98 2.87 14.17
C LEU A 51 -4.10 3.87 14.52
N GLY A 52 -5.37 3.46 14.44
CA GLY A 52 -6.54 4.33 14.58
C GLY A 52 -6.83 5.16 13.32
N GLU A 53 -6.40 4.68 12.16
CA GLU A 53 -6.71 5.28 10.86
C GLU A 53 -8.16 4.99 10.47
N PRO A 54 -8.87 5.92 9.78
CA PRO A 54 -10.22 5.66 9.32
C PRO A 54 -10.23 4.52 8.30
N GLU A 55 -11.31 3.72 8.29
CA GLU A 55 -11.48 2.65 7.31
C GLU A 55 -11.73 3.22 5.90
N ALA A 56 -12.62 4.22 5.81
CA ALA A 56 -12.92 4.94 4.59
C ALA A 56 -11.72 5.80 4.12
N GLY A 57 -11.61 5.99 2.81
CA GLY A 57 -10.49 6.74 2.23
C GLY A 57 -9.16 6.01 2.40
N ARG A 58 -9.17 4.67 2.28
CA ARG A 58 -7.96 3.89 2.08
C ARG A 58 -7.25 4.39 0.82
N LYS A 59 -5.99 4.76 0.95
CA LYS A 59 -5.20 5.26 -0.19
C LYS A 59 -3.86 4.56 -0.23
N HIS A 60 -3.50 4.13 -1.42
CA HIS A 60 -2.23 3.50 -1.75
C HIS A 60 -1.36 4.57 -2.39
N LEU A 61 -0.76 5.41 -1.55
CA LEU A 61 0.03 6.57 -1.98
C LEU A 61 1.51 6.29 -1.78
N PRO A 62 2.35 6.64 -2.77
CA PRO A 62 3.79 6.51 -2.67
C PRO A 62 4.39 7.63 -1.81
N TRP A 63 5.64 7.43 -1.38
CA TRP A 63 6.35 8.35 -0.47
C TRP A 63 6.36 9.81 -0.96
N TRP A 64 6.52 10.04 -2.26
CA TRP A 64 6.64 11.39 -2.82
C TRP A 64 5.35 12.20 -2.70
N VAL A 65 4.17 11.57 -2.64
CA VAL A 65 2.91 12.28 -2.42
C VAL A 65 2.91 12.94 -1.03
N TYR A 66 3.41 12.24 0.00
CA TYR A 66 3.54 12.79 1.34
C TYR A 66 4.59 13.91 1.40
N LYS A 67 5.74 13.71 0.75
CA LYS A 67 6.81 14.71 0.70
C LYS A 67 6.34 16.00 0.01
N THR A 68 5.70 15.88 -1.16
CA THR A 68 5.20 17.03 -1.92
C THR A 68 4.08 17.75 -1.19
N ALA A 69 3.18 17.02 -0.52
CA ALA A 69 2.07 17.64 0.20
C ALA A 69 2.51 18.44 1.45
N ASN A 70 3.50 17.95 2.20
CA ASN A 70 4.07 18.70 3.32
C ASN A 70 5.50 18.24 3.67
N PRO A 71 6.54 18.88 3.11
CA PRO A 71 7.93 18.50 3.35
C PRO A 71 8.35 18.55 4.82
N ASN A 72 7.83 19.52 5.57
CA ASN A 72 8.15 19.70 7.00
C ASN A 72 7.63 18.52 7.84
N LYS A 73 6.38 18.10 7.62
CA LYS A 73 5.84 16.90 8.27
C LYS A 73 6.56 15.65 7.80
N TYR A 74 6.79 15.50 6.50
CA TYR A 74 7.50 14.36 5.94
C TYR A 74 8.87 14.14 6.58
N ASN A 75 9.66 15.20 6.76
CA ASN A 75 10.98 15.13 7.38
C ASN A 75 10.93 14.85 8.89
N LYS A 76 9.82 15.17 9.58
CA LYS A 76 9.68 15.08 11.04
C LYS A 76 8.89 13.88 11.54
N TYR A 77 8.09 13.27 10.69
CA TYR A 77 7.21 12.15 11.05
C TYR A 77 7.96 10.84 10.85
N TYR A 78 7.70 9.87 11.72
CA TYR A 78 8.24 8.53 11.56
C TYR A 78 7.57 7.81 10.40
N LYS A 79 8.36 7.36 9.42
CA LYS A 79 7.91 6.78 8.15
C LYS A 79 8.12 5.28 8.20
N PHE A 80 7.09 4.51 7.91
CA PHE A 80 7.24 3.05 7.83
C PHE A 80 6.33 2.45 6.77
N SER A 81 6.65 1.23 6.36
CA SER A 81 5.84 0.41 5.48
C SER A 81 6.01 -1.07 5.81
N PHE A 82 5.14 -1.88 5.23
CA PHE A 82 5.23 -3.33 5.30
C PHE A 82 5.18 -3.88 3.88
N ILE A 83 6.10 -4.79 3.58
CA ILE A 83 6.15 -5.52 2.31
C ILE A 83 5.78 -6.97 2.53
N ARG A 84 5.50 -7.67 1.44
CA ARG A 84 5.19 -9.09 1.43
C ARG A 84 5.94 -9.76 0.30
N ASN A 85 6.24 -11.05 0.44
CA ASN A 85 6.77 -11.85 -0.66
C ASN A 85 5.96 -11.59 -1.98
N PRO A 86 6.62 -11.31 -3.12
CA PRO A 86 5.95 -10.91 -4.34
C PRO A 86 4.94 -11.94 -4.86
N VAL A 87 5.26 -13.23 -4.78
CA VAL A 87 4.38 -14.32 -5.22
C VAL A 87 3.12 -14.35 -4.36
N ASP A 88 3.29 -14.41 -3.03
CA ASP A 88 2.16 -14.43 -2.11
C ASP A 88 1.26 -13.19 -2.25
N ARG A 89 1.88 -12.01 -2.43
CA ARG A 89 1.16 -10.74 -2.64
C ARG A 89 0.37 -10.76 -3.93
N LEU A 90 0.95 -11.27 -5.02
CA LEU A 90 0.34 -11.35 -6.34
C LEU A 90 -0.85 -12.33 -6.34
N VAL A 91 -0.70 -13.52 -5.75
CA VAL A 91 -1.79 -14.49 -5.57
C VAL A 91 -2.93 -13.88 -4.74
N SER A 92 -2.59 -13.18 -3.66
CA SER A 92 -3.57 -12.50 -2.81
C SER A 92 -4.34 -11.42 -3.57
N GLY A 93 -3.64 -10.64 -4.42
CA GLY A 93 -4.22 -9.62 -5.27
C GLY A 93 -5.14 -10.21 -6.35
N TYR A 94 -4.68 -11.25 -7.04
CA TYR A 94 -5.43 -11.94 -8.09
C TYR A 94 -6.71 -12.54 -7.55
N THR A 95 -6.62 -13.31 -6.46
CA THR A 95 -7.79 -13.93 -5.82
C THR A 95 -8.78 -12.87 -5.34
N TYR A 96 -8.29 -11.79 -4.73
CA TYR A 96 -9.14 -10.69 -4.25
C TYR A 96 -9.91 -10.00 -5.37
N LEU A 97 -9.22 -9.59 -6.45
CA LEU A 97 -9.86 -8.89 -7.56
C LEU A 97 -10.75 -9.81 -8.40
N ARG A 98 -10.34 -11.05 -8.66
CA ARG A 98 -11.17 -12.04 -9.39
C ARG A 98 -12.51 -12.32 -8.68
N ASN A 99 -12.52 -12.21 -7.35
CA ASN A 99 -13.71 -12.33 -6.50
C ASN A 99 -14.52 -11.03 -6.35
N GLY A 100 -14.21 -9.98 -7.11
CA GLY A 100 -14.97 -8.73 -7.11
C GLY A 100 -14.41 -7.63 -6.21
N GLY A 101 -13.24 -7.81 -5.59
CA GLY A 101 -12.64 -6.80 -4.72
C GLY A 101 -13.57 -6.35 -3.59
N ASN A 102 -13.82 -5.04 -3.49
CA ASN A 102 -14.79 -4.47 -2.55
C ASN A 102 -16.23 -4.44 -3.10
N LYS A 103 -16.50 -5.13 -4.21
CA LYS A 103 -17.79 -5.17 -4.93
C LYS A 103 -18.25 -3.82 -5.45
N GLN A 104 -17.32 -2.88 -5.65
CA GLN A 104 -17.57 -1.61 -6.34
C GLN A 104 -17.55 -1.82 -7.85
N ALA A 105 -18.18 -0.91 -8.60
CA ALA A 105 -18.31 -1.04 -10.07
C ALA A 105 -16.94 -1.29 -10.75
N ASP A 106 -15.92 -0.49 -10.42
CA ASP A 106 -14.58 -0.62 -11.00
C ASP A 106 -13.94 -1.97 -10.65
N ASP A 107 -14.02 -2.41 -9.39
CA ASP A 107 -13.50 -3.71 -8.96
C ASP A 107 -14.22 -4.87 -9.68
N MET A 108 -15.52 -4.73 -9.95
CA MET A 108 -16.30 -5.73 -10.69
C MET A 108 -15.93 -5.80 -12.17
N LEU A 109 -15.57 -4.66 -12.80
CA LEU A 109 -15.04 -4.63 -14.16
C LEU A 109 -13.71 -5.37 -14.23
N VAL A 110 -12.80 -5.11 -13.29
CA VAL A 110 -11.52 -5.81 -13.18
C VAL A 110 -11.74 -7.31 -12.89
N ALA A 111 -12.71 -7.66 -12.04
CA ALA A 111 -13.05 -9.04 -11.77
C ALA A 111 -13.48 -9.80 -13.04
N ASN A 112 -14.35 -9.20 -13.85
CA ASN A 112 -14.80 -9.78 -15.11
C ASN A 112 -13.63 -9.93 -16.09
N TYR A 113 -12.75 -8.92 -16.16
CA TYR A 113 -11.52 -9.01 -16.94
C TYR A 113 -10.62 -10.17 -16.47
N LEU A 114 -10.45 -10.36 -15.16
CA LEU A 114 -9.61 -11.43 -14.60
C LEU A 114 -10.24 -12.83 -14.71
N ARG A 115 -11.56 -12.94 -14.83
CA ARG A 115 -12.25 -14.23 -14.98
C ARG A 115 -12.03 -14.89 -16.33
N LYS A 116 -11.56 -14.15 -17.35
CA LYS A 116 -11.20 -14.71 -18.65
C LYS A 116 -9.97 -15.62 -18.59
N TYR A 117 -9.10 -15.44 -17.59
CA TYR A 117 -7.94 -16.32 -17.38
C TYR A 117 -8.39 -17.60 -16.66
N LYS A 118 -7.88 -18.72 -17.16
CA LYS A 118 -8.20 -20.06 -16.64
C LYS A 118 -7.77 -20.19 -15.18
N ASN A 119 -6.52 -19.84 -14.91
CA ASN A 119 -5.86 -19.96 -13.61
C ASN A 119 -4.88 -18.79 -13.38
N PHE A 120 -4.20 -18.80 -12.22
CA PHE A 120 -3.21 -17.79 -11.87
C PHE A 120 -2.02 -17.75 -12.84
N GLU A 121 -1.48 -18.90 -13.24
CA GLU A 121 -0.33 -18.98 -14.17
C GLU A 121 -0.65 -18.31 -15.51
N SER A 122 -1.81 -18.60 -16.11
CA SER A 122 -2.24 -17.96 -17.36
C SER A 122 -2.41 -16.44 -17.24
N PHE A 123 -2.72 -15.93 -16.04
CA PHE A 123 -2.73 -14.49 -15.77
C PHE A 123 -1.32 -13.93 -15.68
N VAL A 124 -0.39 -14.62 -15.03
CA VAL A 124 1.01 -14.19 -14.92
C VAL A 124 1.67 -14.11 -16.30
N GLU A 125 1.55 -15.18 -17.09
CA GLU A 125 2.15 -15.29 -18.42
C GLU A 125 1.64 -14.24 -19.42
N GLN A 126 0.37 -13.83 -19.32
CA GLN A 126 -0.25 -12.92 -20.28
C GLN A 126 -0.24 -11.46 -19.83
N GLU A 127 -0.46 -11.19 -18.54
CA GLU A 127 -0.69 -9.83 -18.03
C GLU A 127 0.43 -9.26 -17.19
N ILE A 128 1.10 -10.12 -16.41
CA ILE A 128 2.21 -9.69 -15.57
C ILE A 128 3.47 -9.61 -16.42
N LEU A 129 3.71 -10.62 -17.28
CA LEU A 129 4.82 -10.61 -18.23
C LEU A 129 4.76 -9.42 -19.20
N SER A 130 3.56 -9.07 -19.69
CA SER A 130 3.37 -7.91 -20.58
C SER A 130 3.51 -6.57 -19.86
N GLY A 131 3.49 -6.57 -18.52
CA GLY A 131 3.54 -5.37 -17.68
C GLY A 131 2.24 -4.55 -17.69
N PHE A 132 1.18 -5.00 -18.38
CA PHE A 132 -0.08 -4.24 -18.43
C PHE A 132 -0.70 -4.11 -17.04
N MET A 133 -0.86 -5.24 -16.34
CA MET A 133 -1.55 -5.25 -15.05
C MET A 133 -0.70 -4.70 -13.91
N THR A 134 0.62 -4.54 -14.06
CA THR A 134 1.46 -3.87 -13.04
C THR A 134 1.13 -2.38 -12.89
N ASN A 135 0.43 -1.78 -13.85
CA ASN A 135 -0.12 -0.42 -13.71
C ASN A 135 -1.28 -0.35 -12.72
N HIS A 136 -2.01 -1.44 -12.52
CA HIS A 136 -3.08 -1.50 -11.54
C HIS A 136 -2.48 -1.52 -10.13
N HIS A 137 -2.97 -0.64 -9.23
CA HIS A 137 -2.37 -0.44 -7.91
C HIS A 137 -2.20 -1.73 -7.10
N ILE A 138 -3.14 -2.68 -7.17
CA ILE A 138 -3.04 -3.99 -6.48
C ILE A 138 -1.81 -4.79 -6.91
N PHE A 139 -1.44 -4.75 -8.19
CA PHE A 139 -0.35 -5.54 -8.78
C PHE A 139 0.92 -4.74 -8.98
N ARG A 140 0.91 -3.43 -8.70
CA ARG A 140 2.09 -2.59 -8.83
C ARG A 140 3.22 -3.06 -7.92
N PRO A 141 4.49 -3.03 -8.37
CA PRO A 141 5.64 -3.34 -7.52
C PRO A 141 5.65 -2.51 -6.24
N GLN A 142 6.11 -3.12 -5.16
CA GLN A 142 6.21 -2.50 -3.83
C GLN A 142 7.29 -1.41 -3.82
N SER A 143 8.39 -1.64 -4.54
CA SER A 143 9.46 -0.67 -4.76
C SER A 143 8.94 0.66 -5.33
N TRP A 144 7.92 0.63 -6.18
CA TRP A 144 7.32 1.85 -6.74
C TRP A 144 6.75 2.77 -5.66
N TYR A 145 6.30 2.23 -4.52
CA TYR A 145 5.77 3.04 -3.43
C TYR A 145 6.86 3.59 -2.50
N LEU A 146 8.03 2.95 -2.47
CA LEU A 146 9.03 3.10 -1.41
C LEU A 146 10.36 3.68 -1.87
N CYS A 147 10.77 3.40 -3.11
CA CYS A 147 12.08 3.76 -3.61
C CYS A 147 12.04 5.06 -4.41
N ASP A 148 13.16 5.77 -4.43
CA ASP A 148 13.42 6.78 -5.45
C ASP A 148 14.16 6.18 -6.67
N TRP A 149 14.62 7.04 -7.57
CA TRP A 149 15.35 6.63 -8.76
C TRP A 149 16.69 5.94 -8.47
N SER A 150 17.30 6.14 -7.30
CA SER A 150 18.57 5.49 -6.91
C SER A 150 18.34 4.13 -6.25
N GLY A 151 17.08 3.75 -5.99
CA GLY A 151 16.75 2.52 -5.27
C GLY A 151 16.86 2.68 -3.75
N ASP A 152 16.90 3.92 -3.24
CA ASP A 152 16.94 4.18 -1.81
C ASP A 152 15.53 4.10 -1.23
N ILE A 153 15.39 3.33 -0.15
CA ILE A 153 14.12 3.16 0.57
C ILE A 153 13.81 4.45 1.33
N LYS A 154 12.63 5.03 1.10
CA LYS A 154 12.21 6.34 1.64
C LYS A 154 11.34 6.25 2.89
N VAL A 155 11.55 5.21 3.68
CA VAL A 155 10.93 5.01 5.00
C VAL A 155 12.02 4.76 6.05
N ASP A 156 11.73 5.10 7.30
CA ASP A 156 12.64 4.90 8.44
C ASP A 156 12.62 3.45 8.94
N PHE A 157 11.57 2.69 8.62
CA PHE A 157 11.45 1.26 8.92
C PHE A 157 10.66 0.53 7.84
N LEU A 158 11.14 -0.65 7.46
CA LEU A 158 10.48 -1.55 6.54
C LEU A 158 10.25 -2.87 7.27
N GLY A 159 8.99 -3.24 7.46
CA GLY A 159 8.61 -4.52 8.05
C GLY A 159 8.19 -5.53 6.99
N SER A 160 8.14 -6.79 7.39
CA SER A 160 7.67 -7.92 6.59
C SER A 160 6.28 -8.37 7.04
N TYR A 161 5.48 -8.79 6.07
CA TYR A 161 4.21 -9.47 6.31
C TYR A 161 4.41 -10.83 6.98
N GLU A 162 5.51 -11.49 6.67
CA GLU A 162 5.89 -12.78 7.20
C GLU A 162 6.29 -12.69 8.68
N ASN A 163 6.83 -11.55 9.12
CA ASN A 163 7.20 -11.25 10.52
C ASN A 163 6.32 -10.13 11.15
N ILE A 164 5.05 -10.09 10.75
CA ILE A 164 4.18 -8.93 10.95
C ILE A 164 3.94 -8.55 12.42
N ASP A 165 3.88 -9.54 13.32
CA ASP A 165 3.53 -9.29 14.72
C ASP A 165 4.69 -8.61 15.45
N GLU A 166 5.90 -9.13 15.25
CA GLU A 166 7.15 -8.61 15.79
C GLU A 166 7.47 -7.22 15.22
N ASP A 167 7.38 -7.07 13.90
CA ASP A 167 7.69 -5.82 13.21
C ASP A 167 6.66 -4.72 13.53
N PHE A 168 5.38 -5.08 13.63
CA PHE A 168 4.37 -4.12 14.07
C PHE A 168 4.53 -3.76 15.55
N LYS A 169 4.93 -4.71 16.40
CA LYS A 169 5.25 -4.40 17.80
C LYS A 169 6.37 -3.36 17.89
N PHE A 170 7.43 -3.50 17.10
CA PHE A 170 8.50 -2.49 17.03
C PHE A 170 7.98 -1.10 16.65
N VAL A 171 7.13 -1.01 15.62
CA VAL A 171 6.51 0.25 15.20
C VAL A 171 5.58 0.81 16.29
N ALA A 172 4.76 -0.04 16.91
CA ALA A 172 3.83 0.36 17.96
C ALA A 172 4.57 0.93 19.18
N ASP A 173 5.63 0.27 19.62
CA ASP A 173 6.51 0.74 20.70
C ASP A 173 7.16 2.09 20.33
N LYS A 174 7.66 2.22 19.09
CA LYS A 174 8.25 3.47 18.58
C LYS A 174 7.25 4.64 18.57
N LEU A 175 5.98 4.37 18.30
CA LEU A 175 4.90 5.36 18.25
C LEU A 175 4.18 5.56 19.59
N GLY A 176 4.53 4.79 20.64
CA GLY A 176 3.84 4.82 21.93
C GLY A 176 2.39 4.31 21.85
N ILE A 177 2.09 3.39 20.92
CA ILE A 177 0.75 2.84 20.69
C ILE A 177 0.64 1.51 21.43
N LYS A 178 -0.35 1.39 22.32
CA LYS A 178 -0.74 0.12 22.94
C LYS A 178 -1.80 -0.56 22.07
N SER A 179 -1.37 -1.18 20.98
CA SER A 179 -2.25 -1.93 20.08
C SER A 179 -1.58 -3.21 19.62
N VAL A 180 -2.40 -4.25 19.44
CA VAL A 180 -2.02 -5.52 18.84
C VAL A 180 -2.81 -5.68 17.55
N LEU A 181 -2.20 -6.32 16.54
CA LEU A 181 -2.89 -6.53 15.28
C LEU A 181 -4.05 -7.52 15.48
N PRO A 182 -5.27 -7.18 15.04
CA PRO A 182 -6.35 -8.17 14.98
C PRO A 182 -5.97 -9.20 13.91
N HIS A 183 -5.96 -10.48 14.32
CA HIS A 183 -5.67 -11.69 13.50
C HIS A 183 -5.23 -11.38 12.07
N VAL A 184 -3.92 -11.31 11.84
CA VAL A 184 -3.39 -11.28 10.48
C VAL A 184 -3.47 -12.70 9.93
N ASN A 185 -4.02 -12.87 8.72
CA ASN A 185 -4.01 -14.16 8.04
C ASN A 185 -2.56 -14.54 7.70
N LYS A 186 -1.82 -15.15 8.65
CA LYS A 186 -0.51 -15.74 8.33
C LYS A 186 -0.75 -16.77 7.23
N SER A 187 -0.18 -16.56 6.04
CA SER A 187 -0.19 -17.60 5.02
C SER A 187 0.67 -18.76 5.52
N ILE A 188 0.05 -19.94 5.64
CA ILE A 188 0.62 -21.12 6.32
C ILE A 188 1.66 -21.86 5.43
N ALA A 189 1.83 -21.47 4.17
CA ALA A 189 2.83 -22.03 3.26
C ALA A 189 3.33 -20.98 2.26
N LYS A 190 4.62 -21.05 1.89
CA LYS A 190 5.16 -20.32 0.73
C LYS A 190 4.43 -20.82 -0.53
N LEU A 191 3.66 -19.96 -1.18
CA LEU A 191 2.91 -20.37 -2.37
C LEU A 191 3.79 -20.59 -3.60
N GLU A 192 5.05 -20.15 -3.55
CA GLU A 192 6.07 -20.37 -4.59
C GLU A 192 6.12 -21.82 -5.07
N SER A 193 6.10 -22.79 -4.15
CA SER A 193 6.16 -24.22 -4.49
C SER A 193 4.88 -24.77 -5.14
N SER A 194 3.86 -23.93 -5.32
CA SER A 194 2.57 -24.31 -5.91
C SER A 194 2.47 -23.97 -7.41
N PHE A 195 3.51 -23.35 -7.99
CA PHE A 195 3.51 -22.89 -9.38
C PHE A 195 4.74 -23.37 -10.15
N SER A 196 4.64 -23.37 -11.48
CA SER A 196 5.75 -23.72 -12.38
C SER A 196 6.94 -22.78 -12.24
N GLU A 197 8.14 -23.30 -12.50
CA GLU A 197 9.39 -22.52 -12.52
C GLU A 197 9.30 -21.33 -13.50
N ASP A 198 8.67 -21.51 -14.65
CA ASP A 198 8.44 -20.43 -15.63
C ASP A 198 7.60 -19.29 -15.03
N THR A 199 6.50 -19.62 -14.35
CA THR A 199 5.65 -18.63 -13.66
C THR A 199 6.43 -17.88 -12.60
N ILE A 200 7.20 -18.58 -11.77
CA ILE A 200 8.03 -17.96 -10.73
C ILE A 200 9.09 -17.06 -11.35
N GLY A 201 9.78 -17.53 -12.40
CA GLY A 201 10.79 -16.74 -13.10
C GLY A 201 10.24 -15.48 -13.75
N ILE A 202 8.99 -15.46 -14.22
CA ILE A 202 8.32 -14.24 -14.69
C ILE A 202 8.12 -13.27 -13.52
N ILE A 203 7.61 -13.75 -12.38
CA ILE A 203 7.35 -12.91 -11.20
C ILE A 203 8.67 -12.33 -10.67
N GLU A 204 9.73 -13.14 -10.56
CA GLU A 204 11.06 -12.69 -10.15
C GLU A 204 11.62 -11.60 -11.05
N LYS A 205 11.46 -11.73 -12.37
CA LYS A 205 11.93 -10.70 -13.32
C LYS A 205 11.11 -9.41 -13.21
N VAL A 206 9.78 -9.51 -13.19
CA VAL A 206 8.89 -8.34 -13.18
C VAL A 206 8.93 -7.60 -11.84
N TYR A 207 9.07 -8.33 -10.73
CA TYR A 207 9.13 -7.80 -9.36
C TYR A 207 10.53 -7.84 -8.77
N TYR A 208 11.58 -7.87 -9.59
CA TYR A 208 12.98 -8.00 -9.16
C TYR A 208 13.35 -7.00 -8.06
N GLN A 209 12.91 -5.74 -8.19
CA GLN A 209 13.17 -4.72 -7.17
C GLN A 209 12.51 -5.01 -5.83
N ASP A 210 11.37 -5.70 -5.79
CA ASP A 210 10.73 -6.10 -4.54
C ASP A 210 11.56 -7.17 -3.82
N TYR A 211 12.26 -8.06 -4.53
CA TYR A 211 13.19 -9.02 -3.92
C TYR A 211 14.41 -8.31 -3.31
N ILE A 212 14.94 -7.28 -3.97
CA ILE A 212 15.99 -6.43 -3.39
C ILE A 212 15.52 -5.78 -2.07
N LEU A 213 14.24 -5.42 -1.95
CA LEU A 213 13.71 -4.90 -0.69
C LEU A 213 13.71 -5.95 0.41
N ILE A 214 13.37 -7.19 0.08
CA ILE A 214 13.34 -8.31 1.03
C ILE A 214 14.74 -8.64 1.53
N ASP A 215 15.75 -8.61 0.66
CA ASP A 215 17.15 -8.87 1.03
C ASP A 215 17.74 -7.80 1.98
N ARG A 216 17.03 -6.69 2.19
CA ARG A 216 17.41 -5.58 3.10
C ARG A 216 16.68 -5.62 4.44
N LEU A 217 15.79 -6.59 4.66
CA LEU A 217 15.13 -6.84 5.96
C LEU A 217 16.07 -7.62 6.88
#